data_AF-W6Q0T1-F1
#
_entry.id   AF-W6Q0T1-F1
#
_cell.length_a   1.000
_cell.length_b   1.000
_cell.length_c   1.000
_cell.angle_alpha   90.00
_cell.angle_beta   90.00
_cell.angle_gamma   90.00
#
_symmetry.space_group_name_H-M   'P 1'
#
loop_
_entity.id
_entity.type
_entity.pdbx_description
1 polymer ?
#
loop_
_entity_poly.entity_id
_entity_poly.type
_entity_poly.pdbx_seq_one_letter_code
_entity_poly.pdbx_strand_id
1 'polypeptide(L)' 'MEAAGLMNDFPCLVIRGICDYADAHKNKEWQGYAAMAVAAYAKELVLVVPID' A
#
# COMPACT_ATOMS: atom_id res chain seq x y z
N MET A 1 0.59 8.29 6.37
CA MET A 1 -0.58 7.67 7.01
C MET A 1 -1.82 8.36 6.47
N GLU A 2 -2.28 7.92 5.30
CA GLU A 2 -3.27 8.61 4.46
C GLU A 2 -4.57 7.81 4.38
N ALA A 3 -4.46 6.47 4.46
CA ALA A 3 -5.55 5.52 4.28
C ALA A 3 -6.76 5.72 5.21
N ALA A 4 -6.52 6.06 6.49
CA ALA A 4 -7.59 6.18 7.47
C ALA A 4 -8.56 7.33 7.18
N GLY A 5 -8.10 8.40 6.52
CA GLY A 5 -8.98 9.49 6.09
C GLY A 5 -9.85 9.09 4.90
N LEU A 6 -9.32 8.25 4.02
CA LEU A 6 -9.95 7.85 2.77
C LEU A 6 -11.12 6.88 2.95
N MET A 7 -10.98 5.95 3.91
CA MET A 7 -11.94 4.88 4.15
C MET A 7 -13.32 5.36 4.62
N ASN A 8 -13.42 6.57 5.18
CA ASN A 8 -14.68 7.11 5.67
C ASN A 8 -15.53 7.74 4.56
N ASP A 9 -14.90 8.17 3.46
CA ASP A 9 -15.55 9.00 2.45
C ASP A 9 -15.93 8.24 1.18
N PHE A 10 -15.26 7.12 0.86
CA PHE A 10 -15.64 6.28 -0.27
C PHE A 10 -15.23 4.80 -0.14
N PRO A 11 -15.93 3.88 -0.83
CA PRO A 11 -15.54 2.48 -0.88
C PRO A 11 -14.15 2.33 -1.52
N CYS A 12 -13.18 1.90 -0.73
CA CYS A 12 -11.81 1.72 -1.20
C CYS A 12 -11.15 0.47 -0.62
N LEU A 13 -10.20 -0.07 -1.38
CA LEU A 13 -9.27 -1.09 -0.93
C LEU A 13 -7.89 -0.45 -0.75
N VAL A 14 -7.29 -0.64 0.43
CA VAL A 14 -5.97 -0.08 0.73
C VAL A 14 -4.90 -1.15 0.56
N ILE A 15 -3.92 -0.86 -0.31
CA ILE A 15 -2.75 -1.70 -0.54
C ILE A 15 -1.53 -0.92 -0.04
N ARG A 16 -0.82 -1.45 0.96
CA ARG A 16 0.30 -0.76 1.60
C ARG A 16 1.46 -1.70 1.89
N GLY A 17 2.67 -1.19 1.69
CA GLY A 17 3.92 -1.91 1.89
C GLY A 17 4.49 -1.58 3.26
N ILE A 18 5.13 -2.58 3.87
CA ILE A 18 5.85 -2.40 5.13
C ILE A 18 7.26 -1.94 4.78
N CYS A 19 7.60 -0.72 5.18
CA CYS A 19 8.92 -0.11 4.95
C CYS A 19 9.68 0.19 6.24
N ASP A 20 9.07 -0.01 7.39
CA ASP A 20 9.64 0.37 8.67
C ASP A 20 9.04 -0.49 9.78
N TYR A 21 9.79 -0.68 10.85
CA TYR A 21 9.24 -1.24 12.07
C TYR A 21 8.55 -0.11 12.84
N ALA A 22 7.44 -0.44 13.52
CA ALA A 22 6.67 0.53 14.30
C ALA A 22 7.35 0.85 15.65
N ASP A 23 8.68 0.95 15.64
CA ASP A 23 9.49 1.34 16.79
C ASP A 23 10.06 2.77 16.57
N ALA A 24 10.98 3.17 17.46
CA ALA A 24 11.60 4.48 17.39
C ALA A 24 12.63 4.61 16.24
N HIS A 25 13.09 3.50 15.64
CA HIS A 25 14.17 3.48 14.67
C HIS A 25 13.62 3.54 13.26
N LYS A 26 13.57 4.74 12.69
CA LYS A 26 13.13 4.92 11.31
C LYS A 26 14.12 4.35 10.31
N ASN A 27 13.73 3.33 9.55
CA ASN A 27 14.49 2.84 8.40
C ASN A 27 13.89 3.36 7.08
N LYS A 28 14.64 4.20 6.36
CA LYS A 28 14.20 4.75 5.06
C LYS A 28 14.62 3.89 3.86
N GLU A 29 15.57 2.98 4.02
CA GLU A 29 16.12 2.18 2.91
C GLU A 29 15.05 1.30 2.26
N TRP A 30 14.13 0.78 3.07
CA TRP A 30 13.07 -0.11 2.60
C TRP A 30 11.89 0.59 1.94
N GLN A 31 11.81 1.93 1.98
CA GLN A 31 10.68 2.67 1.40
C GLN A 31 10.57 2.45 -0.11
N GLY A 32 11.70 2.48 -0.83
CA GLY A 32 11.72 2.24 -2.27
C GLY A 32 11.26 0.83 -2.63
N TYR A 33 11.77 -0.17 -1.91
CA TYR A 33 11.38 -1.57 -2.11
C TYR A 33 9.90 -1.80 -1.81
N ALA A 34 9.42 -1.32 -0.66
CA ALA A 34 8.02 -1.44 -0.26
C ALA A 34 7.07 -0.77 -1.25
N ALA A 35 7.43 0.40 -1.77
CA ALA A 35 6.65 1.10 -2.80
C ALA A 35 6.59 0.31 -4.12
N MET A 36 7.73 -0.22 -4.57
CA MET A 36 7.79 -1.04 -5.79
C MET A 36 6.96 -2.32 -5.66
N ALA A 37 7.10 -3.04 -4.54
CA ALA A 37 6.36 -4.29 -4.30
C ALA A 37 4.84 -4.06 -4.30
N VAL A 38 4.39 -3.00 -3.64
CA VAL A 38 2.97 -2.61 -3.61
C VAL A 38 2.46 -2.21 -4.99
N ALA A 39 3.23 -1.44 -5.75
CA ALA A 39 2.84 -1.03 -7.10
C ALA A 39 2.70 -2.24 -8.03
N ALA A 40 3.63 -3.20 -7.95
CA ALA A 40 3.55 -4.44 -8.71
C ALA A 40 2.32 -5.27 -8.33
N TYR A 41 2.07 -5.45 -7.03
CA TYR A 41 0.89 -6.16 -6.54
C TYR A 41 -0.42 -5.47 -6.94
N ALA A 42 -0.50 -4.15 -6.79
CA ALA A 42 -1.69 -3.38 -7.16
C ALA A 42 -2.00 -3.49 -8.65
N LYS A 43 -0.98 -3.44 -9.52
CA LYS A 43 -1.13 -3.66 -10.96
C LYS A 43 -1.71 -5.04 -11.23
N GLU A 44 -1.15 -6.09 -10.64
CA GLU A 44 -1.61 -7.45 -10.87
C GLU A 44 -3.04 -7.64 -10.38
N LEU A 45 -3.37 -7.11 -9.20
CA LEU A 45 -4.72 -7.17 -8.65
C LEU A 45 -5.76 -6.57 -9.61
N VAL A 46 -5.45 -5.42 -10.22
CA VAL A 46 -6.35 -4.80 -11.21
C VAL A 46 -6.51 -5.65 -12.46
N LEU A 47 -5.48 -6.41 -12.86
CA LEU A 47 -5.55 -7.29 -14.04
C LEU A 47 -6.32 -8.59 -13.78
N VAL A 48 -6.32 -9.09 -12.54
CA VAL A 48 -6.99 -10.37 -12.20
C VAL A 48 -8.41 -10.19 -11.67
N VAL A 49 -8.75 -9.02 -11.12
CA VAL A 49 -10.11 -8.76 -10.64
C VAL A 49 -11.02 -8.59 -11.85
N PRO A 50 -12.05 -9.45 -12.01
CA PRO A 50 -13.00 -9.30 -13.11
C PRO A 50 -13.78 -8.00 -12.95
N ILE A 51 -14.00 -7.33 -14.09
CA ILE A 51 -14.92 -6.19 -14.17
C ILE A 51 -16.25 -6.79 -14.61
N ASP A 52 -17.13 -7.03 -13.64
CA ASP A 52 -18.54 -7.37 -13.91
C ASP A 52 -19.30 -6.14 -14.44
#